data_AF-A0A963EME5-F1
#
_entry.id   AF-A0A963EME5-F1
#
_cell.length_a   1.000
_cell.length_b   1.000
_cell.length_c   1.000
_cell.angle_alpha   90.00
_cell.angle_beta   90.00
_cell.angle_gamma   90.00
#
_symmetry.space_group_name_H-M   'P 1'
#
loop_
_entity.id
_entity.type
_entity.pdbx_description
1 polymer ?
#
loop_
_entity_poly.entity_id
_entity_poly.type
_entity_poly.pdbx_seq_one_letter_code
_entity_poly.pdbx_strand_id
1 'polypeptide(L)'
;MAEANHLRQFLLLVFVLLLPCFALWTVSSGPLAVPAIGFVNSVLTAWLPQIVDTLYVDGQRALLMTRFGETGGTLIPLSEASEQLGFPVNPSVLSYSLPFYTALHFATQRDNYLNTWIIGVLVLYPLMALGLLSVCLKTLMVGLGRALFQQPDAWVPDPNLIGLLYQVNVLLVPTLAPVMIWLWQSRETPLLRNMLRFTQVAGDPPAAT
;
A
#
# COMPACT_ATOMS: atom_id res chain seq x y z
N MET A 1 13.93 35.60 5.03
CA MET A 1 12.53 35.65 5.53
C MET A 1 11.52 35.12 4.52
N ALA A 2 11.57 35.46 3.23
CA ALA A 2 10.62 34.95 2.23
C ALA A 2 10.64 33.41 2.10
N GLU A 3 11.81 32.76 2.13
CA GLU A 3 11.93 31.30 1.93
C GLU A 3 11.29 30.46 3.04
N ALA A 4 11.44 30.86 4.30
CA ALA A 4 10.81 30.18 5.45
C ALA A 4 9.27 30.23 5.37
N ASN A 5 8.72 31.29 4.79
CA ASN A 5 7.27 31.43 4.61
C ASN A 5 6.74 30.45 3.55
N HIS A 6 7.50 30.14 2.50
CA HIS A 6 7.08 29.20 1.45
C HIS A 6 7.02 27.74 1.97
N LEU A 7 8.01 27.32 2.76
CA LEU A 7 8.00 25.98 3.37
C LEU A 7 6.87 25.85 4.40
N ARG A 8 6.69 26.86 5.26
CA ARG A 8 5.60 26.87 6.24
C ARG A 8 4.24 26.81 5.54
N GLN A 9 4.05 27.59 4.48
CA GLN A 9 2.82 27.59 3.71
C GLN A 9 2.55 26.23 3.05
N PHE A 10 3.57 25.60 2.47
CA PHE A 10 3.47 24.24 1.93
C PHE A 10 3.03 23.24 3.00
N LEU A 11 3.73 23.20 4.15
CA LEU A 11 3.41 22.26 5.22
C LEU A 11 1.98 22.47 5.73
N LEU A 12 1.58 23.72 5.98
CA LEU A 12 0.21 24.06 6.38
C LEU A 12 -0.81 23.61 5.35
N LEU A 13 -0.52 23.82 4.05
CA LEU A 13 -1.40 23.41 2.97
C LEU A 13 -1.51 21.88 2.88
N VAL A 14 -0.40 21.14 3.05
CA VAL A 14 -0.43 19.67 3.15
C VAL A 14 -1.35 19.26 4.29
N PHE A 15 -1.15 19.80 5.50
CA PHE A 15 -1.99 19.46 6.65
C PHE A 15 -3.47 19.74 6.42
N VAL A 16 -3.79 20.88 5.82
CA VAL A 16 -5.17 21.23 5.47
C VAL A 16 -5.73 20.29 4.40
N LEU A 17 -4.96 19.92 3.38
CA LEU A 17 -5.38 19.02 2.31
C LEU A 17 -5.50 17.55 2.75
N LEU A 18 -4.78 17.14 3.79
CA LEU A 18 -4.92 15.78 4.33
C LEU A 18 -6.35 15.51 4.78
N LEU A 19 -7.02 16.46 5.44
CA LEU A 19 -8.40 16.28 5.92
C LEU A 19 -9.38 15.90 4.79
N PRO A 20 -9.58 16.72 3.74
CA PRO A 20 -10.49 16.38 2.66
C PRO A 20 -10.02 15.17 1.85
N CYS A 21 -8.71 14.97 1.65
CA CYS A 21 -8.20 13.80 0.94
C CYS A 21 -8.53 12.49 1.66
N PHE A 22 -8.28 12.44 2.99
CA PHE A 22 -8.60 11.26 3.79
C PHE A 22 -10.11 11.07 3.98
N ALA A 23 -10.90 12.15 4.07
CA ALA A 23 -12.36 12.06 4.11
C ALA A 23 -12.94 11.43 2.83
N LEU A 24 -12.50 11.91 1.66
CA LEU A 24 -12.89 11.35 0.37
C LEU A 24 -12.40 9.91 0.21
N TRP A 25 -11.18 9.60 0.64
CA TRP A 25 -10.65 8.25 0.61
C TRP A 25 -11.44 7.29 1.50
N THR A 26 -11.86 7.71 2.69
CA THR A 26 -12.60 6.85 3.64
C THR A 26 -13.88 6.27 3.02
N VAL A 27 -14.58 7.05 2.20
CA VAL A 27 -15.80 6.59 1.51
C VAL A 27 -15.54 5.87 0.19
N SER A 28 -14.35 6.05 -0.40
CA SER A 28 -13.99 5.49 -1.71
C SER A 28 -12.96 4.36 -1.65
N SER A 29 -12.45 4.00 -0.47
CA SER A 29 -11.31 3.08 -0.32
C SER A 29 -11.58 1.68 -0.87
N GLY A 30 -12.81 1.17 -0.73
CA GLY A 30 -13.25 -0.11 -1.29
C GLY A 30 -13.19 -0.12 -2.82
N PRO A 31 -13.94 0.75 -3.52
CA PRO A 31 -13.86 0.88 -4.98
C PRO A 31 -12.44 1.10 -5.52
N LEU A 32 -11.62 1.91 -4.83
CA LEU A 32 -10.24 2.17 -5.23
C LEU A 32 -9.35 0.92 -5.17
N ALA A 33 -9.65 -0.03 -4.28
CA ALA A 33 -8.90 -1.26 -4.13
C ALA A 33 -9.27 -2.35 -5.16
N VAL A 34 -10.42 -2.23 -5.84
CA VAL A 34 -10.94 -3.26 -6.76
C VAL A 34 -9.92 -3.71 -7.82
N PRO A 35 -9.18 -2.81 -8.52
CA PRO A 35 -8.20 -3.25 -9.51
C PRO A 35 -7.07 -4.10 -8.91
N ALA A 36 -6.59 -3.72 -7.71
CA ALA A 36 -5.57 -4.49 -7.01
C ALA A 36 -6.11 -5.83 -6.51
N ILE A 37 -7.36 -5.87 -6.01
CA ILE A 37 -8.03 -7.11 -5.60
C ILE A 37 -8.15 -8.06 -6.79
N GLY A 38 -8.62 -7.59 -7.95
CA GLY A 38 -8.74 -8.42 -9.15
C GLY A 38 -7.40 -8.95 -9.66
N PHE A 39 -6.36 -8.12 -9.63
CA PHE A 39 -5.00 -8.55 -9.98
C PHE A 39 -4.48 -9.61 -9.00
N VAL A 40 -4.58 -9.36 -7.69
CA VAL A 40 -4.10 -10.30 -6.66
C VAL A 40 -4.90 -11.59 -6.66
N ASN A 41 -6.20 -11.55 -6.92
CA ASN A 41 -7.02 -12.74 -7.11
C ASN A 41 -6.46 -13.60 -8.25
N SER A 42 -6.17 -12.99 -9.39
CA SER A 42 -5.62 -13.68 -10.57
C SER A 42 -4.26 -14.31 -10.25
N VAL A 43 -3.39 -13.58 -9.53
CA VAL A 43 -2.07 -14.09 -9.11
C VAL A 43 -2.23 -15.26 -8.13
N LEU A 44 -3.05 -15.12 -7.09
CA LEU A 44 -3.21 -16.14 -6.05
C LEU A 44 -3.87 -17.42 -6.57
N THR A 45 -4.91 -17.30 -7.40
CA THR A 45 -5.62 -18.46 -7.95
C THR A 45 -4.77 -19.20 -8.98
N ALA A 46 -3.88 -18.51 -9.71
CA ALA A 46 -2.91 -19.14 -10.59
C ALA A 46 -1.73 -19.78 -9.83
N TRP A 47 -1.25 -19.13 -8.76
CA TRP A 47 -0.07 -19.56 -8.01
C TRP A 47 -0.38 -20.63 -6.96
N LEU A 48 -1.49 -20.50 -6.24
CA LEU A 48 -1.91 -21.38 -5.15
C LEU A 48 -3.31 -21.97 -5.42
N PRO A 49 -3.56 -22.61 -6.58
CA PRO A 49 -4.90 -23.04 -7.01
C PRO A 49 -5.56 -24.04 -6.07
N GLN A 50 -4.78 -24.84 -5.33
CA GLN A 50 -5.30 -25.83 -4.38
C GLN A 50 -5.62 -25.23 -3.00
N ILE A 51 -5.17 -24.00 -2.73
CA ILE A 51 -5.33 -23.33 -1.43
C ILE A 51 -6.36 -22.23 -1.53
N VAL A 52 -6.25 -21.40 -2.56
CA VAL A 52 -7.07 -20.21 -2.76
C VAL A 52 -8.16 -20.55 -3.75
N ASP A 53 -9.41 -20.31 -3.34
CA ASP A 53 -10.55 -20.42 -4.23
C ASP A 53 -10.78 -19.10 -4.96
N THR A 54 -10.93 -18.01 -4.20
CA THR A 54 -11.12 -16.67 -4.76
C THR A 54 -10.77 -15.59 -3.74
N LEU A 55 -10.40 -14.41 -4.24
CA LEU A 55 -10.33 -13.16 -3.50
C LEU A 55 -11.30 -12.18 -4.15
N TYR A 56 -12.29 -11.72 -3.41
CA TYR A 56 -13.29 -10.79 -3.93
C TYR A 56 -13.58 -9.63 -2.97
N VAL A 57 -14.31 -8.64 -3.47
CA VAL A 57 -14.65 -7.41 -2.75
C VAL A 57 -15.84 -7.66 -1.83
N ASP A 58 -15.69 -7.33 -0.56
CA ASP A 58 -16.76 -7.38 0.44
C ASP A 58 -16.85 -6.02 1.15
N GLY A 59 -17.72 -5.14 0.60
CA GLY A 59 -17.83 -3.76 1.05
C GLY A 59 -16.54 -2.96 0.90
N GLN A 60 -15.92 -2.57 2.01
CA GLN A 60 -14.62 -1.88 2.05
C GLN A 60 -13.44 -2.85 2.29
N ARG A 61 -13.71 -4.14 2.47
CA ARG A 61 -12.72 -5.18 2.69
C ARG A 61 -12.60 -6.06 1.45
N ALA A 62 -11.57 -6.89 1.45
CA ALA A 62 -11.50 -8.04 0.56
C ALA A 62 -11.72 -9.30 1.40
N LEU A 63 -12.33 -10.32 0.82
CA LEU A 63 -12.54 -11.58 1.49
C LEU A 63 -11.81 -12.68 0.73
N LEU A 64 -10.82 -13.28 1.40
CA LEU A 64 -9.95 -14.32 0.84
C LEU A 64 -10.55 -15.69 1.18
N MET A 65 -11.19 -16.31 0.21
CA MET A 65 -11.76 -17.64 0.31
C MET A 65 -10.72 -18.71 0.02
N THR A 66 -10.67 -19.71 0.89
CA THR A 66 -9.77 -20.84 0.73
C THR A 66 -10.52 -22.10 0.30
N ARG A 67 -9.81 -23.10 -0.20
CA ARG A 67 -10.36 -24.45 -0.49
C ARG A 67 -10.35 -25.35 0.75
N PHE A 68 -10.40 -24.74 1.93
CA PHE A 68 -10.50 -25.42 3.20
C PHE A 68 -11.78 -24.99 3.91
N GLY A 69 -12.25 -25.86 4.79
CA GLY A 69 -13.23 -25.53 5.81
C GLY A 69 -12.69 -25.88 7.18
N GLU A 70 -13.53 -25.70 8.20
CA GLU A 70 -13.21 -26.04 9.57
C GLU A 70 -14.33 -26.90 10.16
N THR A 71 -13.96 -27.96 10.88
CA THR A 71 -14.91 -28.72 11.68
C THR A 71 -14.27 -29.10 13.01
N GLY A 72 -14.89 -28.68 14.11
CA GLY A 72 -14.38 -28.93 15.46
C GLY A 72 -12.97 -28.38 15.69
N GLY A 73 -12.61 -27.22 15.12
CA GLY A 73 -11.29 -26.61 15.24
C GLY A 73 -10.19 -27.27 14.40
N THR A 74 -10.54 -28.27 13.57
CA THR A 74 -9.62 -28.93 12.66
C THR A 74 -9.87 -28.47 11.23
N LEU A 75 -8.79 -28.09 10.55
CA LEU A 75 -8.83 -27.70 9.15
C LEU A 75 -9.03 -28.94 8.27
N ILE A 76 -10.04 -28.91 7.42
CA ILE A 76 -10.40 -30.02 6.53
C ILE A 76 -10.55 -29.53 5.08
N PRO A 77 -10.38 -30.40 4.07
CA PRO A 77 -10.63 -30.03 2.68
C PRO A 77 -12.08 -29.57 2.47
N LEU A 78 -12.30 -28.61 1.57
CA LEU A 78 -13.64 -28.07 1.29
C LEU A 78 -14.63 -29.14 0.80
N SER A 79 -14.17 -30.23 0.18
CA SER A 79 -15.02 -31.36 -0.22
C SER A 79 -15.69 -32.08 0.94
N GLU A 80 -15.13 -31.95 2.14
CA GLU A 80 -15.60 -32.62 3.37
C GLU A 80 -16.22 -31.61 4.36
N ALA A 81 -16.13 -30.32 4.07
CA ALA A 81 -16.62 -29.25 4.95
C ALA A 81 -18.03 -28.79 4.58
N SER A 82 -18.82 -28.41 5.58
CA SER A 82 -20.11 -27.75 5.36
C SER A 82 -19.98 -26.27 5.03
N GLU A 83 -18.90 -25.63 5.49
CA GLU A 83 -18.65 -24.19 5.35
C GLU A 83 -17.23 -23.94 4.85
N GLN A 84 -17.10 -22.92 4.01
CA GLN A 84 -15.83 -22.49 3.46
C GLN A 84 -15.11 -21.52 4.41
N LEU A 85 -13.81 -21.71 4.58
CA LEU A 85 -13.00 -20.84 5.42
C LEU A 85 -12.58 -19.58 4.64
N GLY A 86 -13.07 -18.45 5.14
CA GLY A 86 -12.84 -17.12 4.58
C GLY A 86 -12.09 -16.20 5.53
N PHE A 87 -11.08 -15.50 5.03
CA PHE A 87 -10.31 -14.54 5.81
C PHE A 87 -10.55 -13.10 5.34
N PRO A 88 -11.04 -12.20 6.22
CA PRO A 88 -11.17 -10.79 5.87
C PRO A 88 -9.79 -10.13 5.79
N VAL A 89 -9.55 -9.43 4.68
CA VAL A 89 -8.34 -8.67 4.41
C VAL A 89 -8.74 -7.20 4.26
N ASN A 90 -7.97 -6.30 4.85
CA ASN A 90 -8.23 -4.85 4.78
C ASN A 90 -7.26 -4.19 3.77
N PRO A 91 -7.69 -3.83 2.54
CA PRO A 91 -6.84 -3.15 1.56
C PRO A 91 -6.49 -1.72 1.98
N SER A 92 -7.26 -1.11 2.87
CA SER A 92 -7.07 0.28 3.31
C SER A 92 -5.77 0.49 4.09
N VAL A 93 -5.15 -0.59 4.60
CA VAL A 93 -3.79 -0.52 5.17
C VAL A 93 -2.70 -0.22 4.14
N LEU A 94 -3.05 -0.23 2.84
CA LEU A 94 -2.13 0.03 1.73
C LEU A 94 -2.59 1.25 0.91
N SER A 95 -3.89 1.36 0.66
CA SER A 95 -4.45 2.39 -0.21
C SER A 95 -4.43 3.80 0.39
N TYR A 96 -4.15 3.95 1.69
CA TYR A 96 -3.98 5.27 2.33
C TYR A 96 -2.76 6.05 1.78
N SER A 97 -1.86 5.37 1.07
CA SER A 97 -0.80 6.02 0.30
C SER A 97 -1.34 6.99 -0.76
N LEU A 98 -2.53 6.74 -1.30
CA LEU A 98 -3.19 7.57 -2.33
C LEU A 98 -3.60 8.96 -1.81
N PRO A 99 -4.41 9.11 -0.74
CA PRO A 99 -4.75 10.42 -0.20
C PRO A 99 -3.51 11.14 0.34
N PHE A 100 -2.53 10.42 0.90
CA PHE A 100 -1.29 11.03 1.37
C PHE A 100 -0.46 11.63 0.21
N TYR A 101 -0.23 10.86 -0.86
CA TYR A 101 0.40 11.36 -2.09
C TYR A 101 -0.38 12.54 -2.68
N THR A 102 -1.70 12.43 -2.73
CA THR A 102 -2.57 13.46 -3.32
C THR A 102 -2.43 14.78 -2.56
N ALA A 103 -2.42 14.77 -1.23
CA ALA A 103 -2.22 15.97 -0.43
C ALA A 103 -0.84 16.62 -0.69
N LEU A 104 0.23 15.82 -0.72
CA LEU A 104 1.58 16.30 -1.04
C LEU A 104 1.66 16.91 -2.44
N HIS A 105 1.05 16.23 -3.42
CA HIS A 105 1.05 16.64 -4.81
C HIS A 105 0.35 17.99 -5.00
N PHE A 106 -0.88 18.13 -4.50
CA PHE A 106 -1.67 19.35 -4.67
C PHE A 106 -1.19 20.51 -3.81
N ALA A 107 -0.44 20.25 -2.74
CA ALA A 107 0.21 21.31 -1.98
C ALA A 107 1.40 21.96 -2.72
N THR A 108 1.90 21.34 -3.80
CA THR A 108 3.10 21.80 -4.52
C THR A 108 2.72 22.58 -5.78
N GLN A 109 3.28 23.78 -5.95
CA GLN A 109 3.07 24.59 -7.16
C GLN A 109 3.73 23.96 -8.40
N ARG A 110 2.94 23.69 -9.45
CA ARG A 110 3.38 23.07 -10.72
C ARG A 110 2.53 23.55 -11.92
N ASP A 111 2.97 23.31 -13.15
CA ASP A 111 2.19 23.66 -14.35
C ASP A 111 1.28 22.49 -14.81
N ASN A 112 1.79 21.25 -14.82
CA ASN A 112 1.08 20.06 -15.32
C ASN A 112 0.56 19.16 -14.17
N TYR A 113 -0.35 19.69 -13.34
CA TYR A 113 -0.86 18.98 -12.15
C TYR A 113 -1.46 17.61 -12.47
N LEU A 114 -2.45 17.55 -13.37
CA LEU A 114 -3.26 16.35 -13.52
C LEU A 114 -2.48 15.17 -14.11
N ASN A 115 -1.63 15.42 -15.12
CA ASN A 115 -0.81 14.37 -15.73
C ASN A 115 0.19 13.78 -14.72
N THR A 116 0.90 14.63 -13.99
CA THR A 116 1.88 14.16 -13.00
C THR A 116 1.20 13.47 -11.81
N TRP A 117 0.01 13.93 -11.41
CA TRP A 117 -0.81 13.26 -10.41
C TRP A 117 -1.18 11.84 -10.85
N ILE A 118 -1.75 11.68 -12.05
CA ILE A 118 -2.13 10.37 -12.61
C ILE A 118 -0.94 9.41 -12.65
N ILE A 119 0.23 9.86 -13.13
CA ILE A 119 1.43 9.03 -13.19
C ILE A 119 1.80 8.51 -11.79
N GLY A 120 1.75 9.37 -10.77
CA GLY A 120 2.06 8.93 -9.41
C GLY A 120 1.05 7.93 -8.86
N VAL A 121 -0.24 8.14 -9.12
CA VAL A 121 -1.30 7.16 -8.77
C VAL A 121 -1.05 5.83 -9.47
N LEU A 122 -0.78 5.85 -10.78
CA LEU A 122 -0.48 4.65 -11.57
C LEU A 122 0.73 3.88 -11.04
N VAL A 123 1.76 4.57 -10.52
CA VAL A 123 2.92 3.93 -9.87
C VAL A 123 2.58 3.36 -8.49
N LEU A 124 1.67 3.98 -7.74
CA LEU A 124 1.24 3.48 -6.43
C LEU A 124 0.37 2.21 -6.54
N TYR A 125 -0.39 2.03 -7.62
CA TYR A 125 -1.24 0.85 -7.81
C TYR A 125 -0.49 -0.50 -7.81
N PRO A 126 0.61 -0.71 -8.56
CA PRO A 126 1.36 -1.96 -8.49
C PRO A 126 1.97 -2.18 -7.10
N LEU A 127 2.41 -1.12 -6.41
CA LEU A 127 2.90 -1.22 -5.02
C LEU A 127 1.77 -1.66 -4.07
N MET A 128 0.58 -1.10 -4.23
CA MET A 128 -0.61 -1.52 -3.48
C MET A 128 -0.98 -2.97 -3.77
N ALA A 129 -0.90 -3.42 -5.02
CA ALA A 129 -1.18 -4.80 -5.40
C ALA A 129 -0.15 -5.80 -4.80
N LEU A 130 1.14 -5.48 -4.87
CA LEU A 130 2.20 -6.28 -4.24
C LEU A 130 2.06 -6.32 -2.72
N GLY A 131 1.68 -5.19 -2.11
CA GLY A 131 1.37 -5.16 -0.69
C GLY A 131 0.17 -6.01 -0.33
N LEU A 132 -0.90 -5.97 -1.14
CA LEU A 132 -2.11 -6.76 -0.90
C LEU A 132 -1.82 -8.25 -1.02
N LEU A 133 -1.02 -8.65 -2.01
CA LEU A 133 -0.51 -10.01 -2.15
C LEU A 133 0.24 -10.44 -0.88
N SER A 134 1.12 -9.59 -0.35
CA SER A 134 1.88 -9.87 0.89
C SER A 134 0.96 -10.02 2.10
N VAL A 135 -0.10 -9.20 2.20
CA VAL A 135 -1.13 -9.33 3.26
C VAL A 135 -1.88 -10.64 3.11
N CYS A 136 -2.30 -11.03 1.90
CA CYS A 136 -2.97 -12.30 1.65
C CYS A 136 -2.07 -13.49 2.03
N LEU A 137 -0.80 -13.51 1.61
CA LEU A 137 0.15 -14.56 1.98
C LEU A 137 0.32 -14.65 3.50
N LYS A 138 0.48 -13.50 4.19
CA LYS A 138 0.55 -13.47 5.66
C LYS A 138 -0.72 -14.02 6.30
N THR A 139 -1.88 -13.68 5.75
CA THR A 139 -3.17 -14.14 6.26
C THR A 139 -3.33 -15.64 6.08
N LEU A 140 -2.96 -16.20 4.93
CA LEU A 140 -2.94 -17.65 4.69
C LEU A 140 -1.94 -18.34 5.62
N MET A 141 -0.74 -17.77 5.79
CA MET A 141 0.29 -18.34 6.66
C MET A 141 -0.18 -18.46 8.11
N VAL A 142 -0.83 -17.41 8.63
CA VAL A 142 -1.35 -17.42 10.01
C VAL A 142 -2.61 -18.27 10.12
N GLY A 143 -3.50 -18.21 9.13
CA GLY A 143 -4.81 -18.87 9.17
C GLY A 143 -4.75 -20.38 8.91
N LEU A 144 -3.94 -20.82 7.94
CA LEU A 144 -3.82 -22.23 7.57
C LEU A 144 -2.64 -22.94 8.27
N GLY A 145 -1.66 -22.17 8.76
CA GLY A 145 -0.49 -22.71 9.45
C GLY A 145 0.25 -23.75 8.61
N ARG A 146 0.38 -24.97 9.14
CA ARG A 146 1.10 -26.07 8.46
C ARG A 146 0.47 -26.48 7.13
N ALA A 147 -0.85 -26.36 6.99
CA ALA A 147 -1.55 -26.79 5.78
C ALA A 147 -1.15 -25.96 4.53
N LEU A 148 -0.71 -24.71 4.72
CA LEU A 148 -0.15 -23.89 3.64
C LEU A 148 1.17 -24.48 3.09
N PHE A 149 2.05 -24.94 3.98
CA PHE A 149 3.42 -25.36 3.62
C PHE A 149 3.54 -26.84 3.24
N GLN A 150 2.50 -27.63 3.47
CA GLN A 150 2.46 -29.06 3.16
C GLN A 150 1.92 -29.35 1.75
N GLN A 151 1.76 -28.32 0.91
CA GLN A 151 1.26 -28.47 -0.45
C GLN A 151 2.37 -29.01 -1.37
N PRO A 152 2.21 -30.19 -1.99
CA PRO A 152 3.27 -30.83 -2.76
C PRO A 152 3.57 -30.13 -4.08
N ASP A 153 2.59 -29.45 -4.68
CA ASP A 153 2.67 -28.92 -6.05
C ASP A 153 2.80 -27.39 -6.13
N ALA A 154 2.92 -26.71 -4.99
CA ALA A 154 2.98 -25.25 -4.93
C ALA A 154 4.23 -24.77 -4.19
N TRP A 155 5.02 -23.91 -4.85
CA TRP A 155 6.09 -23.20 -4.16
C TRP A 155 5.49 -22.11 -3.27
N VAL A 156 5.65 -22.25 -1.96
CA VAL A 156 5.30 -21.22 -0.96
C VAL A 156 6.59 -20.65 -0.38
N PRO A 157 6.76 -19.31 -0.31
CA PRO A 157 7.93 -18.71 0.32
C PRO A 157 8.02 -19.06 1.81
N ASP A 158 9.21 -19.07 2.39
CA ASP A 158 9.36 -19.36 3.81
C ASP A 158 8.60 -18.34 4.69
N PRO A 159 8.21 -18.74 5.92
CA PRO A 159 7.50 -17.85 6.84
C PRO A 159 8.21 -16.51 7.10
N ASN A 160 9.55 -16.51 7.17
CA ASN A 160 10.31 -15.27 7.43
C ASN A 160 10.22 -14.30 6.25
N LEU A 161 10.31 -14.81 5.02
CA LEU A 161 10.18 -14.00 3.82
C LEU A 161 8.77 -13.44 3.67
N ILE A 162 7.73 -14.25 3.93
CA ILE A 162 6.34 -13.76 3.96
C ILE A 162 6.20 -12.65 5.01
N GLY A 163 6.74 -12.85 6.21
CA GLY A 163 6.71 -11.87 7.28
C GLY A 163 7.45 -10.57 6.93
N LEU A 164 8.63 -10.67 6.32
CA LEU A 164 9.42 -9.51 5.87
C LEU A 164 8.68 -8.74 4.78
N LEU A 165 8.17 -9.44 3.76
CA LEU A 165 7.39 -8.83 2.67
C LEU A 165 6.17 -8.09 3.22
N TYR A 166 5.45 -8.70 4.15
CA TYR A 166 4.32 -8.06 4.83
C TYR A 166 4.76 -6.79 5.59
N GLN A 167 5.82 -6.87 6.41
CA GLN A 167 6.29 -5.72 7.18
C GLN A 167 6.73 -4.57 6.29
N VAL A 168 7.53 -4.84 5.26
CA VAL A 168 7.99 -3.82 4.31
C VAL A 168 6.81 -3.19 3.59
N ASN A 169 5.88 -3.99 3.07
CA ASN A 169 4.77 -3.47 2.27
C ASN A 169 3.66 -2.79 3.08
N VAL A 170 3.49 -3.10 4.36
CA VAL A 170 2.45 -2.48 5.20
C VAL A 170 3.00 -1.28 5.97
N LEU A 171 4.26 -1.34 6.43
CA LEU A 171 4.84 -0.28 7.28
C LEU A 171 5.61 0.76 6.47
N LEU A 172 6.41 0.34 5.49
CA LEU A 172 7.33 1.23 4.78
C LEU A 172 6.73 1.76 3.48
N VAL A 173 6.25 0.87 2.62
CA VAL A 173 5.81 1.26 1.26
C VAL A 173 4.70 2.33 1.29
N PRO A 174 3.62 2.21 2.08
CA PRO A 174 2.51 3.14 1.97
C PRO A 174 2.82 4.54 2.53
N THR A 175 3.88 4.66 3.35
CA THR A 175 4.38 5.95 3.87
C THR A 175 5.50 6.53 3.01
N LEU A 176 6.48 5.71 2.60
CA LEU A 176 7.66 6.17 1.88
C LEU A 176 7.41 6.36 0.38
N ALA A 177 6.74 5.42 -0.28
CA ALA A 177 6.47 5.51 -1.72
C ALA A 177 5.80 6.83 -2.14
N PRO A 178 4.73 7.31 -1.47
CA PRO A 178 4.10 8.58 -1.86
C PRO A 178 5.06 9.77 -1.71
N VAL A 179 5.91 9.79 -0.67
CA VAL A 179 6.93 10.82 -0.48
C VAL A 179 8.01 10.73 -1.56
N MET A 180 8.50 9.53 -1.87
CA MET A 180 9.53 9.32 -2.89
C MET A 180 9.06 9.71 -4.29
N ILE A 181 7.82 9.34 -4.65
CA ILE A 181 7.20 9.74 -5.92
C ILE A 181 7.03 11.26 -5.94
N TRP A 182 6.54 11.85 -4.86
CA TRP A 182 6.41 13.30 -4.74
C TRP A 182 7.76 14.02 -4.90
N LEU A 183 8.81 13.58 -4.18
CA LEU A 183 10.16 14.13 -4.27
C LEU A 183 10.71 14.07 -5.68
N TRP A 184 10.57 12.91 -6.34
CA TRP A 184 11.02 12.71 -7.71
C TRP A 184 10.33 13.66 -8.69
N GLN A 185 9.02 13.86 -8.54
CA GLN A 185 8.27 14.82 -9.36
C GLN A 185 8.51 16.29 -8.96
N SER A 186 8.88 16.57 -7.71
CA SER A 186 9.10 17.92 -7.17
C SER A 186 10.50 18.44 -7.42
N ARG A 187 11.40 17.62 -7.99
CA ARG A 187 12.82 17.94 -8.13
C ARG A 187 13.11 19.26 -8.84
N GLU A 188 12.25 19.68 -9.75
CA GLU A 188 12.44 20.89 -10.55
C GLU A 188 11.72 22.11 -9.94
N THR A 189 10.89 21.90 -8.92
CA THR A 189 10.10 22.96 -8.30
C THR A 189 10.98 23.87 -7.44
N PRO A 190 10.63 25.17 -7.31
CA PRO A 190 11.33 26.10 -6.43
C PRO A 190 11.41 25.61 -4.98
N LEU A 191 10.39 24.88 -4.52
CA LEU A 191 10.30 24.37 -3.16
C LEU A 191 11.47 23.43 -2.83
N LEU A 192 11.73 22.41 -3.65
CA LEU A 192 12.80 21.45 -3.35
C LEU A 192 14.20 22.06 -3.55
N ARG A 193 14.37 22.93 -4.56
CA ARG A 193 15.64 23.66 -4.77
C ARG A 193 16.00 24.52 -3.55
N ASN A 194 15.03 25.18 -2.95
CA ASN A 194 15.25 26.02 -1.77
C ASN A 194 15.57 25.17 -0.53
N MET A 195 14.92 24.01 -0.35
CA MET A 195 15.24 23.09 0.76
C MET A 195 16.67 22.55 0.70
N LEU A 196 17.13 22.15 -0.51
CA LEU A 196 18.49 21.63 -0.72
C LEU A 196 19.57 22.69 -0.51
N ARG A 197 19.30 23.94 -0.92
CA ARG A 197 20.21 25.07 -0.66
C ARG A 197 20.35 25.40 0.82
N PHE A 198 19.25 25.34 1.58
CA PHE A 198 19.31 25.57 3.03
C PHE A 198 20.16 24.51 3.76
N THR A 199 20.11 23.25 3.31
CA THR A 199 20.94 22.18 3.90
C THR A 199 22.43 22.37 3.61
N GLN A 200 22.78 22.94 2.46
CA GLN A 200 24.17 23.29 2.15
C GLN A 200 24.68 24.45 3.02
N VAL A 201 23.89 25.51 3.20
CA VAL A 201 24.28 26.68 4.01
C VAL A 201 24.39 26.35 5.50
N ALA A 202 23.57 25.43 6.02
CA ALA A 202 23.65 24.97 7.40
C ALA A 202 24.84 24.02 7.67
N GLY A 203 25.51 23.52 6.63
CA GLY A 203 26.62 22.58 6.72
C GLY A 203 28.03 23.20 6.65
N ASP A 204 28.15 24.48 6.28
CA ASP A 204 29.45 25.17 6.26
C ASP A 204 29.82 25.67 7.67
N PRO A 205 30.94 25.22 8.27
CA PRO A 205 31.39 25.76 9.54
C PRO A 205 31.76 27.25 9.37
N PRO A 206 31.53 28.10 10.37
CA PRO A 206 31.90 29.51 10.28
C PRO A 206 33.40 29.61 10.00
N ALA A 207 33.76 30.36 8.95
CA ALA A 207 35.14 30.65 8.63
C ALA A 207 35.82 31.25 9.86
N ALA A 208 36.83 30.55 10.38
CA ALA A 208 37.62 31.01 11.50
C ALA A 208 38.35 32.30 11.10
N THR A 209 37.89 33.43 11.64
CA THR A 209 38.60 34.72 11.65
C THR A 209 39.47 34.82 12.87
#